data_AF-N9SZF8-F1
#
_entry.id   AF-N9SZF8-F1
#
_cell.length_a   1.000
_cell.length_b   1.000
_cell.length_c   1.000
_cell.angle_alpha   90.00
_cell.angle_beta   90.00
_cell.angle_gamma   90.00
#
_symmetry.space_group_name_H-M   'P 1'
#
loop_
_entity.id
_entity.type
_entity.pdbx_description
1 polymer ?
#
loop_
_entity_poly.entity_id
_entity_poly.type
_entity_poly.pdbx_seq_one_letter_code
_entity_poly.pdbx_strand_id
1 'polypeptide(L)'
;MKALSQAEYQATFFPPMLDVTESAEEIVDLWGYADPVIEQLYHSCTAWEWSVKHIYESGDVQFQHLNIPVPLDNTYLVIVVDKPKREILGHYVLDLHPYPKH
;
A
#
# COMPACT_ATOMS: atom_id res chain seq x y z
N MET A 1 -5.77 11.45 -6.27
CA MET A 1 -4.88 10.62 -5.43
C MET A 1 -3.59 10.37 -6.22
N LYS A 2 -2.44 10.32 -5.56
CA LYS A 2 -1.13 10.21 -6.23
C LYS A 2 -0.72 8.75 -6.40
N ALA A 3 -0.62 8.29 -7.64
CA ALA A 3 0.04 7.02 -7.96
C ALA A 3 1.56 7.25 -7.98
N LEU A 4 2.31 6.48 -7.19
CA LEU A 4 3.76 6.55 -7.13
C LEU A 4 4.36 5.85 -8.35
N SER A 5 5.42 6.44 -8.90
CA SER A 5 6.30 5.73 -9.82
C SER A 5 7.08 4.64 -9.08
N GLN A 6 7.63 3.67 -9.82
CA GLN A 6 8.49 2.64 -9.22
C GLN A 6 9.67 3.25 -8.46
N ALA A 7 10.27 4.33 -8.98
CA ALA A 7 11.38 5.01 -8.31
C ALA A 7 10.95 5.69 -7.01
N GLU A 8 9.78 6.35 -6.98
CA GLU A 8 9.24 6.94 -5.76
C GLU A 8 8.88 5.88 -4.73
N TYR A 9 8.27 4.76 -5.16
CA TYR A 9 7.97 3.65 -4.26
C TYR A 9 9.24 2.99 -3.71
N GLN A 10 10.27 2.76 -4.54
CA GLN A 10 11.54 2.20 -4.07
C GLN A 10 12.27 3.13 -3.10
N ALA A 11 12.12 4.45 -3.27
CA ALA A 11 12.72 5.43 -2.38
C ALA A 11 12.14 5.43 -0.96
N THR A 12 10.99 4.77 -0.73
CA THR A 12 10.38 4.66 0.61
C THR A 12 10.80 3.39 1.35
N PHE A 13 11.63 2.54 0.75
CA PHE A 13 12.22 1.39 1.42
C PHE A 13 13.48 1.79 2.17
N PHE A 14 13.50 1.46 3.47
CA PHE A 14 14.72 1.50 4.26
C PHE A 14 14.88 0.16 4.99
N PRO A 15 15.91 -0.64 4.70
CA PRO A 15 16.05 -1.98 5.27
C PRO A 15 16.47 -1.95 6.76
N PRO A 16 16.04 -2.91 7.57
CA PRO A 16 15.03 -3.93 7.24
C PRO A 16 13.63 -3.31 7.23
N MET A 17 12.78 -3.77 6.31
CA MET A 17 11.34 -3.53 6.42
C MET A 17 10.80 -4.45 7.52
N LEU A 18 10.17 -3.88 8.54
CA LEU A 18 9.64 -4.61 9.68
C LEU A 18 8.14 -4.85 9.49
N ASP A 19 7.69 -6.09 9.67
CA ASP A 19 6.26 -6.39 9.72
C ASP A 19 5.69 -5.92 11.07
N VAL A 20 4.84 -4.90 11.02
CA VAL A 20 4.17 -4.30 12.18
C VAL A 20 2.66 -4.48 12.11
N THR A 21 2.17 -5.47 11.35
CA THR A 21 0.73 -5.68 11.11
C THR A 21 -0.09 -5.75 12.39
N GLU A 22 0.43 -6.35 13.45
CA GLU A 22 -0.27 -6.51 14.74
C GLU A 22 -0.10 -5.31 15.70
N SER A 23 0.91 -4.45 15.47
CA SER A 23 1.28 -3.36 16.38
C SER A 23 1.15 -1.97 15.75
N ALA A 24 0.73 -1.89 14.48
CA ALA A 24 0.60 -0.65 13.76
C ALA A 24 -0.51 0.22 14.34
N GLU A 25 -0.18 1.47 14.63
CA GLU A 25 -1.17 2.49 14.97
C GLU A 25 -1.81 3.07 13.70
N GLU A 26 -3.07 3.47 13.80
CA GLU A 26 -3.76 4.22 12.74
C GLU A 26 -3.28 5.69 12.77
N ILE A 27 -2.47 6.07 11.78
CA ILE A 27 -1.85 7.41 11.71
C ILE A 27 -2.65 8.35 10.80
N VAL A 28 -3.35 7.78 9.82
CA VAL A 28 -4.07 8.48 8.76
C VAL A 28 -5.41 7.80 8.51
N ASP A 29 -6.37 8.55 7.96
CA ASP A 29 -7.59 7.97 7.40
C ASP A 29 -7.25 7.19 6.12
N LEU A 30 -6.94 5.90 6.31
CA LEU A 30 -6.56 5.01 5.23
C LEU A 30 -7.71 4.84 4.23
N TRP A 31 -8.92 4.55 4.72
CA TRP A 31 -10.06 4.21 3.86
C TRP A 31 -10.58 5.42 3.10
N GLY A 32 -10.54 6.63 3.70
CA GLY A 32 -10.83 7.87 2.98
C GLY A 32 -9.94 8.12 1.76
N TYR A 33 -8.74 7.53 1.73
CA TYR A 33 -7.86 7.53 0.55
C TYR A 33 -7.97 6.27 -0.30
N ALA A 34 -8.08 5.09 0.32
CA ALA A 34 -8.07 3.81 -0.37
C ALA A 34 -9.37 3.58 -1.16
N ASP A 35 -10.52 3.94 -0.62
CA ASP A 35 -11.83 3.68 -1.24
C ASP A 35 -11.94 4.29 -2.65
N PRO A 36 -11.60 5.57 -2.89
CA PRO A 36 -11.71 6.13 -4.23
C PRO A 36 -10.62 5.59 -5.17
N VAL A 37 -9.44 5.18 -4.67
CA VAL A 37 -8.43 4.49 -5.51
C VAL A 37 -8.94 3.12 -5.95
N ILE A 38 -9.52 2.38 -5.01
CA ILE A 38 -10.12 1.06 -5.25
C ILE A 38 -11.26 1.18 -6.24
N GLU A 39 -12.16 2.15 -6.06
CA GLU A 39 -13.26 2.41 -6.98
C GLU A 39 -12.71 2.75 -8.37
N GLN A 40 -11.69 3.60 -8.48
CA GLN A 40 -11.09 3.95 -9.76
C GLN A 40 -10.45 2.76 -10.49
N LEU A 41 -9.75 1.87 -9.78
CA LEU A 41 -8.98 0.77 -10.37
C LEU A 41 -9.77 -0.53 -10.51
N TYR A 42 -10.73 -0.77 -9.62
CA TYR A 42 -11.43 -2.05 -9.45
C TYR A 42 -12.95 -1.88 -9.39
N HIS A 43 -13.52 -0.84 -10.02
CA HIS A 43 -14.97 -0.54 -10.04
C HIS A 43 -15.86 -1.75 -10.37
N SER A 44 -15.35 -2.75 -11.10
CA SER A 44 -16.07 -3.96 -11.51
C SER A 44 -16.11 -5.06 -10.45
N CYS A 45 -15.42 -4.90 -9.32
CA CYS A 45 -15.30 -5.92 -8.27
C CYS A 45 -15.94 -5.44 -6.96
N THR A 46 -17.25 -5.67 -6.83
CA THR A 46 -18.05 -5.25 -5.67
C THR A 46 -18.09 -6.26 -4.53
N ALA A 47 -17.64 -7.50 -4.77
CA ALA A 47 -17.71 -8.60 -3.80
C ALA A 47 -16.38 -8.89 -3.08
N TRP A 48 -15.37 -8.03 -3.25
CA TRP A 48 -14.07 -8.23 -2.64
C TRP A 48 -14.03 -7.67 -1.21
N GLU A 49 -13.51 -8.44 -0.27
CA GLU A 49 -13.33 -8.01 1.11
C GLU A 49 -12.02 -7.21 1.23
N TRP A 50 -12.13 -5.90 1.06
CA TRP A 50 -11.01 -4.98 1.20
C TRP A 50 -10.56 -4.94 2.66
N SER A 51 -9.33 -5.36 2.91
CA SER A 51 -8.71 -5.35 4.24
C SER A 51 -7.21 -5.10 4.12
N VAL A 52 -6.60 -4.54 5.15
CA VAL A 52 -5.13 -4.44 5.20
C VAL A 52 -4.59 -5.78 5.63
N LYS A 53 -3.79 -6.42 4.76
CA LYS A 53 -3.22 -7.75 5.03
C LYS A 53 -1.85 -7.67 5.71
N HIS A 54 -1.01 -6.75 5.26
CA HIS A 54 0.33 -6.57 5.81
C HIS A 54 0.66 -5.10 5.95
N ILE A 55 1.26 -4.73 7.07
CA ILE A 55 1.77 -3.40 7.32
C ILE A 55 3.28 -3.51 7.53
N TYR A 56 4.04 -2.97 6.60
CA TYR A 56 5.49 -2.92 6.71
C TYR A 56 5.95 -1.52 7.06
N GLU A 57 6.84 -1.41 8.02
CA GLU A 57 7.48 -0.16 8.42
C GLU A 57 8.92 -0.14 7.93
N SER A 58 9.38 1.01 7.44
CA SER A 58 10.77 1.21 7.07
C SER A 58 11.65 1.21 8.31
N GLY A 59 12.89 0.72 8.20
CA GLY A 59 13.81 0.59 9.34
C GLY A 59 14.22 1.92 9.99
N ASP A 60 14.01 3.03 9.30
CA ASP A 60 14.17 4.39 9.82
C ASP A 60 12.86 5.00 10.36
N VAL A 61 11.77 4.23 10.38
CA VAL A 61 10.46 4.59 10.94
C VAL A 61 9.83 5.82 10.23
N GLN A 62 10.28 6.14 9.02
CA GLN A 62 9.75 7.25 8.23
C GLN A 62 8.52 6.86 7.43
N PHE A 63 8.51 5.65 6.88
CA PHE A 63 7.48 5.18 5.96
C PHE A 63 6.78 3.95 6.48
N GLN A 64 5.48 3.89 6.21
CA GLN A 64 4.65 2.72 6.47
C GLN A 64 3.92 2.32 5.19
N HIS A 65 4.03 1.05 4.81
CA HIS A 65 3.45 0.46 3.63
C HIS A 65 2.27 -0.41 4.06
N LEU A 66 1.05 0.07 3.81
CA LEU A 66 -0.17 -0.68 4.06
C LEU A 66 -0.55 -1.46 2.80
N ASN A 67 -0.51 -2.78 2.87
CA ASN A 67 -0.73 -3.67 1.73
C ASN A 67 -2.16 -4.19 1.77
N ILE A 68 -2.96 -3.75 0.81
CA ILE A 68 -4.33 -4.17 0.61
C ILE A 68 -4.32 -5.19 -0.55
N PRO A 69 -4.70 -6.46 -0.33
CA PRO A 69 -4.81 -7.42 -1.41
C PRO A 69 -5.95 -7.00 -2.33
N VAL A 70 -5.69 -7.06 -3.64
CA VAL A 70 -6.69 -6.74 -4.68
C VAL A 70 -7.24 -8.05 -5.27
N PRO A 71 -8.36 -8.03 -6.00
CA PRO A 71 -8.95 -9.21 -6.67
C PRO A 71 -8.13 -9.71 -7.88
N LEU A 72 -6.80 -9.56 -7.83
CA LEU A 72 -5.84 -10.18 -8.74
C LEU A 72 -4.84 -10.96 -7.89
N ASP A 73 -4.55 -12.19 -8.30
CA ASP A 73 -3.54 -13.01 -7.65
C ASP A 73 -2.22 -12.25 -7.50
N ASN A 74 -1.52 -12.47 -6.39
CA ASN A 74 -0.19 -11.89 -6.10
C ASN A 74 -0.06 -10.37 -6.27
N THR A 75 -1.18 -9.64 -6.28
CA THR A 75 -1.18 -8.19 -6.49
C THR A 75 -1.65 -7.49 -5.22
N TYR A 76 -1.00 -6.39 -4.87
CA TYR A 76 -1.33 -5.57 -3.71
C TYR A 76 -1.45 -4.10 -4.11
N LEU A 77 -2.48 -3.44 -3.60
CA LEU A 77 -2.52 -1.99 -3.53
C LEU A 77 -1.76 -1.57 -2.28
N VAL A 78 -0.59 -0.99 -2.47
CA VAL A 78 0.26 -0.50 -1.39
C VAL A 78 0.00 0.98 -1.18
N ILE A 79 -0.51 1.35 -0.02
CA ILE A 79 -0.62 2.75 0.39
C ILE A 79 0.63 3.09 1.21
N VAL A 80 1.33 4.16 0.82
CA VAL A 80 2.54 4.61 1.52
C VAL A 80 2.21 5.83 2.36
N VAL A 81 2.48 5.73 3.66
CA VAL A 81 2.28 6.79 4.64
C VAL A 81 3.64 7.34 5.06
N ASP A 82 3.75 8.67 5.05
CA ASP A 82 4.84 9.42 5.67
C ASP A 82 4.47 9.63 7.14
N LYS A 83 5.09 8.86 8.04
CA LYS A 83 4.80 8.91 9.48
C LYS A 83 5.14 10.27 10.12
N PRO A 84 6.32 10.87 9.85
CA PRO A 84 6.66 12.20 10.37
C PRO A 84 5.65 13.29 9.99
N LYS A 85 5.14 13.27 8.74
CA LYS A 85 4.14 14.24 8.29
C LYS A 85 2.70 13.83 8.62
N ARG A 86 2.48 12.56 8.97
CA ARG A 86 1.14 11.96 9.18
C ARG A 86 0.26 12.13 7.95
N GLU A 87 0.83 11.88 6.77
CA GLU A 87 0.16 12.06 5.49
C GLU A 87 0.40 10.86 4.57
N ILE A 88 -0.54 10.62 3.65
CA ILE A 88 -0.39 9.60 2.62
C ILE A 88 0.46 10.18 1.50
N LEU A 89 1.65 9.61 1.29
CA LEU A 89 2.56 9.99 0.21
C LEU A 89 1.98 9.62 -1.16
N GLY A 90 1.31 8.47 -1.24
CA GLY A 90 0.72 7.96 -2.46
C GLY A 90 0.34 6.48 -2.37
N HIS A 91 -0.06 5.92 -3.51
CA HIS A 91 -0.29 4.48 -3.66
C HIS A 91 0.55 3.88 -4.78
N TYR A 92 0.81 2.58 -4.69
CA TYR A 92 1.51 1.80 -5.70
C TYR A 92 0.81 0.45 -5.89
N VAL A 93 0.68 -0.02 -7.13
CA VAL A 93 0.18 -1.37 -7.41
C VAL A 93 1.38 -2.30 -7.53
N LEU A 94 1.59 -3.12 -6.50
CA LEU A 94 2.66 -4.10 -6.43
C LEU A 94 2.17 -5.42 -7.04
N ASP A 95 2.72 -5.78 -8.19
CA ASP A 95 2.51 -7.08 -8.82
C ASP A 95 3.70 -8.00 -8.47
N LEU A 96 3.43 -9.06 -7.70
CA LEU A 96 4.43 -10.06 -7.28
C LEU A 96 4.44 -11.30 -8.19
N HIS A 97 3.79 -11.26 -9.36
CA HIS A 97 3.88 -12.39 -10.28
C HIS A 97 5.33 -12.64 -10.73
N PRO A 98 5.78 -13.91 -10.72
CA PRO A 98 7.15 -14.26 -11.09
C PRO A 98 7.46 -14.13 -12.60
N TYR A 99 6.46 -13.83 -13.43
CA TYR A 99 6.63 -13.68 -14.88
C TYR A 99 5.95 -12.40 -15.39
N PRO A 100 6.58 -11.62 -16.29
CA PRO A 100 5.90 -10.53 -16.97
C PRO A 100 4.72 -11.09 -17.78
N LYS A 101 3.56 -10.43 -17.70
CA LYS A 101 2.41 -10.75 -18.56
C LYS A 101 2.86 -10.57 -20.02
N HIS A 102 3.00 -11.69 -20.74
CA HIS A 102 3.30 -11.74 -22.17
C HIS A 102 2.11 -11.30 -23.01
#